data_AF-A0A2G9U1I2-F1
#
_entry.id   AF-A0A2G9U1I2-F1
#
_cell.length_a   1.000
_cell.length_b   1.000
_cell.length_c   1.000
_cell.angle_alpha   90.00
_cell.angle_beta   90.00
_cell.angle_gamma   90.00
#
_symmetry.space_group_name_H-M   'P 1'
#
loop_
_entity.id
_entity.type
_entity.pdbx_description
1 polymer ?
#
loop_
_entity_poly.entity_id
_entity_poly.type
_entity_poly.pdbx_seq_one_letter_code
_entity_poly.pdbx_strand_id
1 'polypeptide(L)'
;MSNRPEMRTFMSRLSDQQIDIMGKQFYSLIADSVEHIEHPEAVQQHAKAFGESYAALCQLGFRPDYFAPLADAAIAECVKLDGGAHKR
;
A
#
# COMPACT_ATOMS: atom_id res chain seq x y z
N MET A 1 -13.44 -5.82 13.10
CA MET A 1 -13.46 -4.50 13.77
C MET A 1 -12.86 -3.49 12.82
N SER A 2 -13.41 -2.27 12.74
CA SER A 2 -12.97 -1.27 11.77
C SER A 2 -11.78 -0.48 12.33
N ASN A 3 -10.58 -0.66 11.78
CA ASN A 3 -9.34 0.03 12.18
C ASN A 3 -9.25 1.50 11.71
N ARG A 4 -10.36 2.07 11.21
CA ARG A 4 -10.40 3.42 10.65
C ARG A 4 -9.96 4.51 11.63
N PRO A 5 -10.37 4.51 12.91
CA PRO A 5 -9.94 5.53 13.88
C PRO A 5 -8.43 5.50 14.15
N GLU A 6 -7.85 4.30 14.28
CA GLU A 6 -6.44 4.09 14.55
C GLU A 6 -5.61 4.48 13.33
N MET A 7 -6.06 4.08 12.13
CA MET A 7 -5.41 4.47 10.87
C MET A 7 -5.44 5.99 10.67
N ARG A 8 -6.54 6.67 11.02
CA ARG A 8 -6.61 8.15 11.00
C ARG A 8 -5.61 8.78 11.96
N THR A 9 -5.49 8.22 13.16
CA THR A 9 -4.54 8.68 14.17
C THR A 9 -3.09 8.50 13.70
N PHE A 10 -2.78 7.35 13.11
CA PHE A 10 -1.48 7.10 12.47
C PHE A 10 -1.20 8.13 11.36
N MET A 11 -2.14 8.32 10.44
CA MET A 11 -1.96 9.28 9.33
C MET A 11 -1.76 10.72 9.81
N SER A 12 -2.42 11.15 10.89
CA SER A 12 -2.22 12.49 11.47
C SER A 12 -0.82 12.74 12.05
N ARG A 13 -0.02 11.68 12.25
CA ARG A 13 1.36 11.77 12.78
C ARG A 13 2.41 11.78 11.68
N LEU A 14 2.00 11.58 10.43
CA LEU A 14 2.89 11.61 9.27
C LEU A 14 3.02 13.04 8.76
N SER A 15 4.21 13.41 8.30
CA SER A 15 4.40 14.62 7.52
C SER A 15 3.91 14.43 6.08
N ASP A 16 3.63 15.53 5.38
CA ASP A 16 3.26 15.49 3.96
C ASP A 16 4.31 14.77 3.11
N GLN A 17 5.59 14.94 3.44
CA GLN A 17 6.69 14.25 2.78
C GLN A 17 6.64 12.74 3.01
N GLN A 18 6.33 12.29 4.24
CA GLN A 18 6.19 10.86 4.52
C GLN A 18 4.99 10.27 3.76
N ILE A 19 3.88 11.01 3.68
CA ILE A 19 2.69 10.60 2.93
C ILE A 19 3.02 10.47 1.43
N ASP A 20 3.73 11.44 0.85
CA ASP A 20 4.17 11.38 -0.57
C ASP A 20 5.10 10.20 -0.85
N ILE A 21 6.09 9.97 0.03
CA ILE A 21 7.01 8.82 -0.07
C ILE A 21 6.23 7.51 -0.01
N MET A 22 5.30 7.38 0.95
CA MET A 22 4.47 6.18 1.09
C MET A 22 3.63 5.94 -0.17
N GLY A 23 3.03 6.98 -0.74
CA GLY A 23 2.28 6.87 -2.00
C GLY A 23 3.15 6.37 -3.16
N LYS A 24 4.35 6.93 -3.32
CA LYS A 24 5.31 6.49 -4.34
C LYS A 24 5.79 5.05 -4.14
N GLN A 25 6.06 4.66 -2.90
CA GLN A 25 6.44 3.28 -2.57
C GLN A 25 5.31 2.30 -2.88
N PHE A 26 4.08 2.67 -2.56
CA PHE A 26 2.91 1.85 -2.84
C PHE A 26 2.69 1.65 -4.34
N TYR A 27 2.79 2.73 -5.11
CA TYR A 27 2.74 2.67 -6.58
C TYR A 27 3.86 1.80 -7.15
N SER A 28 5.10 2.01 -6.69
CA SER A 28 6.27 1.27 -7.19
C SER A 28 6.13 -0.23 -6.92
N LEU A 29 5.66 -0.62 -5.72
CA LEU A 29 5.40 -2.03 -5.42
C LEU A 29 4.40 -2.66 -6.40
N ILE A 30 3.30 -1.96 -6.70
CA ILE A 30 2.28 -2.47 -7.63
C ILE A 30 2.87 -2.57 -9.05
N ALA A 31 3.54 -1.52 -9.52
CA ALA A 31 4.14 -1.47 -10.86
C ALA A 31 5.19 -2.58 -11.04
N ASP A 32 6.14 -2.68 -10.11
CA ASP A 32 7.20 -3.70 -10.13
C ASP A 32 6.61 -5.11 -10.06
N SER A 33 5.56 -5.32 -9.25
CA SER A 33 4.89 -6.63 -9.14
C SER A 33 4.19 -7.04 -10.43
N VAL A 34 3.60 -6.08 -11.15
CA VAL A 34 2.96 -6.34 -12.45
C VAL A 34 4.00 -6.62 -13.53
N GLU A 35 5.08 -5.84 -13.56
CA GLU A 35 6.19 -6.04 -14.51
C GLU A 35 6.86 -7.41 -14.34
N HIS A 36 6.98 -7.88 -13.10
CA HIS A 36 7.64 -9.14 -12.75
C HIS A 36 6.67 -10.25 -12.35
N ILE A 37 5.41 -10.22 -12.82
CA ILE A 37 4.36 -11.16 -12.38
C ILE A 37 4.71 -12.64 -12.62
N GLU A 38 5.54 -12.93 -13.63
CA GLU A 38 6.03 -14.27 -13.95
C GLU A 38 7.25 -14.70 -13.12
N HIS A 39 7.78 -13.82 -12.26
CA HIS A 39 8.96 -14.03 -11.42
C HIS A 39 8.60 -13.83 -9.93
N PRO A 40 7.96 -14.83 -9.27
CA PRO A 40 7.48 -14.71 -7.90
C PRO A 40 8.56 -14.30 -6.89
N GLU A 41 9.81 -14.72 -7.10
CA GLU A 41 10.94 -14.35 -6.28
C GLU A 41 11.24 -12.85 -6.31
N ALA A 42 11.11 -12.22 -7.49
CA ALA A 42 11.29 -10.79 -7.63
C ALA A 42 10.16 -10.05 -6.90
N VAL A 43 8.90 -10.46 -7.12
CA VAL A 43 7.73 -9.91 -6.42
C VAL A 43 7.90 -10.00 -4.89
N GLN A 44 8.37 -11.15 -4.40
CA GLN A 44 8.62 -11.34 -2.97
C GLN A 44 9.74 -10.42 -2.45
N GLN A 45 10.79 -10.20 -3.23
CA GLN A 45 11.87 -9.29 -2.86
C GLN A 45 11.37 -7.83 -2.77
N HIS A 46 10.59 -7.36 -3.75
CA HIS A 46 9.99 -6.02 -3.72
C HIS A 46 9.03 -5.86 -2.52
N ALA A 47 8.17 -6.86 -2.27
CA ALA A 47 7.26 -6.85 -1.13
C ALA A 47 7.99 -6.81 0.21
N LYS A 48 9.12 -7.53 0.35
CA LYS A 48 9.95 -7.50 1.56
C LYS A 48 10.56 -6.13 1.79
N ALA A 49 11.19 -5.54 0.78
CA ALA A 49 11.79 -4.21 0.89
C ALA A 49 10.75 -3.13 1.25
N PHE A 50 9.55 -3.23 0.67
CA PHE A 50 8.41 -2.38 1.02
C PHE A 50 7.95 -2.59 2.48
N GLY A 51 7.83 -3.83 2.93
CA GLY A 51 7.48 -4.12 4.32
C GLY A 51 8.50 -3.59 5.33
N GLU A 52 9.79 -3.68 5.01
CA GLU A 52 10.89 -3.14 5.84
C GLU A 52 10.81 -1.62 6.00
N SER A 53 10.45 -0.89 4.94
CA SER A 53 10.29 0.58 5.05
C SER A 53 9.12 0.98 5.95
N TYR A 54 8.03 0.19 5.93
CA TYR A 54 6.87 0.41 6.79
C TYR A 54 7.08 -0.05 8.23
N ALA A 55 7.97 -1.01 8.48
CA ALA A 55 8.33 -1.43 9.83
C ALA A 55 8.95 -0.27 10.64
N ALA A 56 9.68 0.64 9.98
CA ALA A 56 10.19 1.86 10.61
C ALA A 56 9.07 2.79 11.12
N LEU A 57 7.87 2.72 10.51
CA LEU A 57 6.71 3.53 10.88
C LEU A 57 5.92 2.95 12.07
N CYS A 58 6.24 1.73 12.53
CA CYS A 58 5.59 1.13 13.71
C CYS A 58 5.70 2.04 14.96
N GLN A 59 6.82 2.78 15.06
CA GLN A 59 7.06 3.76 16.13
C GLN A 59 6.05 4.91 16.11
N LEU A 60 5.54 5.26 14.93
CA LEU A 60 4.53 6.29 14.72
C LEU A 60 3.10 5.74 14.87
N GLY A 61 2.95 4.42 15.05
CA GLY A 61 1.68 3.74 15.21
C GLY A 61 1.20 2.99 13.98
N PHE A 62 2.05 2.79 12.96
CA PHE A 62 1.73 1.86 11.88
C PHE A 62 1.49 0.45 12.44
N ARG A 63 0.54 -0.27 11.84
CA ARG A 63 0.31 -1.67 12.13
C ARG A 63 0.15 -2.47 10.83
N PRO A 64 0.68 -3.71 10.75
CA PRO A 64 0.61 -4.51 9.53
C PRO A 64 -0.82 -4.78 9.02
N ASP A 65 -1.80 -4.82 9.92
CA ASP A 65 -3.22 -4.95 9.57
C ASP A 65 -3.79 -3.77 8.79
N TYR A 66 -3.06 -2.66 8.67
CA TYR A 66 -3.43 -1.55 7.78
C TYR A 66 -3.14 -1.85 6.31
N PHE A 67 -2.30 -2.84 5.98
CA PHE A 67 -2.06 -3.20 4.59
C PHE A 67 -3.30 -3.75 3.89
N ALA A 68 -4.16 -4.51 4.60
CA ALA A 68 -5.39 -5.03 4.02
C ALA A 68 -6.33 -3.92 3.51
N PRO A 69 -6.74 -2.92 4.32
CA PRO A 69 -7.58 -1.83 3.83
C PRO A 69 -6.88 -0.92 2.80
N LEU A 70 -5.54 -0.82 2.84
CA LEU A 70 -4.79 -0.11 1.78
C LEU A 70 -4.84 -0.85 0.45
N ALA A 71 -4.69 -2.19 0.47
CA ALA A 71 -4.83 -3.03 -0.71
C ALA A 71 -6.25 -2.97 -1.28
N ASP A 72 -7.28 -3.05 -0.44
CA ASP A 72 -8.68 -2.90 -0.87
C ASP A 72 -8.93 -1.54 -1.55
N ALA A 73 -8.39 -0.46 -0.97
CA ALA A 73 -8.51 0.88 -1.54
C ALA A 73 -7.79 1.00 -2.89
N ALA A 74 -6.60 0.41 -3.02
CA ALA A 74 -5.84 0.39 -4.26
C ALA A 74 -6.53 -0.43 -5.36
N ILE A 75 -7.09 -1.60 -5.02
CA ILE A 75 -7.90 -2.40 -5.95
C ILE A 75 -9.10 -1.59 -6.42
N ALA A 76 -9.83 -0.96 -5.49
CA ALA A 76 -10.99 -0.14 -5.83
C ALA A 76 -10.61 1.04 -6.74
N GLU A 77 -9.44 1.64 -6.55
CA GLU A 77 -8.95 2.71 -7.41
C GLU A 77 -8.54 2.20 -8.80
N CYS A 78 -7.83 1.07 -8.88
CA CYS A 78 -7.50 0.43 -10.16
C CYS A 78 -8.76 0.09 -10.96
N VAL A 79 -9.82 -0.44 -10.31
CA VAL A 79 -11.12 -0.74 -10.95
C VAL A 79 -11.81 0.53 -11.46
N LYS A 80 -11.74 1.64 -10.70
CA LYS A 80 -12.29 2.92 -11.16
C LYS A 80 -11.53 3.48 -12.34
N LEU A 81 -10.19 3.42 -12.31
CA LEU A 81 -9.33 3.91 -13.38
C LEU A 81 -9.47 3.09 -14.67
N ASP A 82 -9.73 1.78 -14.54
CA ASP A 82 -10.12 0.90 -15.65
C ASP A 82 -11.52 1.27 -16.24
N GLY A 83 -12.18 2.32 -15.73
CA GLY A 83 -13.43 2.86 -16.28
C GLY A 83 -14.66 1.99 -16.07
N GLY A 84 -14.58 0.97 -15.20
CA GLY A 84 -15.58 -0.10 -15.20
C GLY A 84 -15.67 -0.81 -16.55
N ALA A 85 -14.57 -0.92 -17.30
CA ALA A 85 -14.50 -1.55 -18.62
C ALA A 85 -15.04 -2.99 -18.64
N HIS A 86 -15.05 -3.65 -17.48
CA HIS A 86 -15.78 -4.90 -17.24
C HIS A 86 -17.07 -4.61 -16.45
N LYS A 87 -18.09 -4.04 -17.10
CA LYS A 87 -19.46 -4.19 -16.59
C LYS A 87 -19.76 -5.68 -16.53
N ARG A 88 -20.01 -6.21 -15.33
CA ARG A 88 -20.67 -7.51 -15.15
C ARG A 88 -22.05 -7.50 -15.79
#